data_AF-A0A0F2QQE5-F1
#
_entry.id   AF-A0A0F2QQE5-F1
#
_cell.length_a   1.000
_cell.length_b   1.000
_cell.length_c   1.000
_cell.angle_alpha   90.00
_cell.angle_beta   90.00
_cell.angle_gamma   90.00
#
_symmetry.space_group_name_H-M   'P 1'
#
loop_
_entity.id
_entity.type
_entity.pdbx_description
1 polymer ?
#
loop_
_entity_poly.entity_id
_entity_poly.type
_entity_poly.pdbx_seq_one_letter_code
_entity_poly.pdbx_strand_id
1 'polypeptide(L)' 'MTPETTKHRFTVEELQQADDWSEGYCLACRAPRDCCEPDAQAYECDECGAPAVYGPHWIAIAGLFAEGEA' A
#
# COMPACT_ATOMS: atom_id res chain seq x y z
N MET A 1 -12.29 -1.07 -6.42
CA MET A 1 -10.98 -1.67 -6.77
C MET A 1 -11.14 -2.38 -8.10
N THR A 2 -10.46 -1.90 -9.12
CA THR A 2 -10.34 -2.62 -10.40
C THR A 2 -9.14 -3.58 -10.29
N PRO A 3 -9.07 -4.66 -11.08
CA PRO A 3 -7.91 -5.56 -11.08
C PRO A 3 -6.58 -4.85 -11.37
N GLU A 4 -6.63 -3.69 -12.04
CA GLU A 4 -5.46 -2.84 -12.31
C GLU A 4 -4.92 -2.16 -11.05
N THR A 5 -5.79 -1.87 -10.08
CA THR A 5 -5.44 -1.24 -8.78
C THR A 5 -5.03 -2.24 -7.70
N THR A 6 -4.89 -3.53 -7.99
CA THR A 6 -4.45 -4.56 -7.02
C THR A 6 -3.36 -5.46 -7.59
N LYS A 7 -2.58 -4.92 -8.54
CA LYS A 7 -1.55 -5.68 -9.25
C LYS A 7 -0.30 -5.92 -8.40
N HIS A 8 -0.01 -5.00 -7.46
CA HIS A 8 1.20 -5.04 -6.65
C HIS A 8 0.98 -5.84 -5.37
N ARG A 9 1.99 -6.64 -5.03
CA ARG A 9 2.10 -7.35 -3.75
C ARG A 9 3.30 -6.81 -2.99
N PHE A 10 3.16 -6.77 -1.67
CA PHE A 10 4.19 -6.27 -0.75
C PHE A 10 4.68 -7.39 0.15
N THR A 11 5.93 -7.34 0.57
CA THR A 11 6.44 -8.25 1.59
C THR A 11 5.95 -7.81 2.97
N VAL A 12 5.95 -8.74 3.93
CA VAL A 12 5.62 -8.42 5.31
C VAL A 12 6.59 -7.37 5.88
N GLU A 13 7.87 -7.43 5.50
CA GLU A 13 8.89 -6.46 5.90
C GLU A 13 8.62 -5.06 5.34
N GLU A 14 8.21 -4.93 4.07
CA GLU A 14 7.81 -3.64 3.48
C GLU A 14 6.61 -3.03 4.25
N LEU A 15 5.63 -3.86 4.62
CA LEU A 15 4.46 -3.39 5.36
C LEU A 15 4.78 -3.01 6.80
N GLN A 16 5.66 -3.74 7.48
CA GLN A 16 6.12 -3.39 8.82
C GLN A 16 6.90 -2.07 8.80
N GLN A 17 7.80 -1.90 7.84
CA GLN A 17 8.58 -0.67 7.74
C GLN A 17 7.68 0.55 7.50
N ALA A 18 6.67 0.40 6.64
CA ALA A 18 5.69 1.45 6.38
C ALA A 18 4.85 1.78 7.62
N ASP A 19 4.52 0.80 8.45
CA ASP A 19 3.81 1.03 9.72
C ASP A 19 4.67 1.86 10.70
N ASP A 20 5.94 1.49 10.86
CA ASP A 20 6.91 2.22 11.69
C ASP A 20 7.12 3.68 11.24
N TRP A 21 7.06 3.94 9.92
CA TRP A 21 7.31 5.26 9.34
C TRP A 21 6.04 6.05 9.03
N SER A 22 4.86 5.50 9.32
CA SER A 22 3.57 6.10 8.94
C SER A 22 3.51 6.39 7.43
N GLU A 23 3.90 5.41 6.63
CA GLU A 23 3.84 5.42 5.17
C GLU A 23 2.74 4.50 4.64
N GLY A 24 2.26 4.79 3.44
CA GLY A 24 1.32 3.94 2.70
C GLY A 24 1.79 3.71 1.28
N TYR A 25 1.16 2.76 0.59
CA TYR A 25 1.53 2.43 -0.78
C TYR A 25 0.37 2.61 -1.75
N CYS A 26 0.69 3.18 -2.91
CA CYS A 26 -0.23 3.21 -4.02
C CYS A 26 -0.36 1.83 -4.67
N LEU A 27 -1.55 1.24 -4.68
CA LEU A 27 -1.77 -0.06 -5.31
C LEU A 27 -1.88 0.01 -6.84
N ALA A 28 -1.94 1.22 -7.41
CA ALA A 28 -1.90 1.43 -8.86
C ALA A 28 -0.45 1.55 -9.39
N CYS A 29 0.35 2.44 -8.79
CA CYS A 29 1.70 2.75 -9.28
C CYS A 29 2.85 2.27 -8.37
N ARG A 30 2.56 1.73 -7.17
CA ARG A 30 3.54 1.31 -6.15
C ARG A 30 4.32 2.45 -5.49
N ALA A 31 3.99 3.72 -5.77
CA ALA A 31 4.65 4.84 -5.08
C ALA A 31 4.34 4.81 -3.57
N PRO A 32 5.35 5.01 -2.70
CA PRO A 32 5.13 5.27 -1.29
C PRO A 32 4.52 6.66 -1.07
N ARG A 33 3.90 6.86 0.08
CA ARG A 33 3.38 8.15 0.52
C ARG A 33 3.54 8.30 2.02
N ASP A 34 4.19 9.38 2.45
CA ASP A 34 4.33 9.75 3.86
C ASP A 34 3.00 10.18 4.50
N CYS A 35 3.00 10.27 5.83
CA CYS A 35 1.84 10.73 6.63
C CYS A 35 0.56 9.93 6.33
N CYS A 36 0.71 8.63 6.16
CA CYS A 36 -0.39 7.70 5.89
C CYS A 36 -0.68 6.86 7.13
N GLU A 37 -1.95 6.84 7.55
CA GLU A 37 -2.39 5.99 8.64
C GLU A 37 -2.32 4.51 8.23
N PRO A 38 -2.06 3.58 9.18
CA PRO A 38 -1.92 2.17 8.87
C PRO A 38 -3.19 1.53 8.28
N ASP A 39 -4.36 2.06 8.61
CA ASP A 39 -5.68 1.67 8.08
C ASP A 39 -6.20 2.62 6.99
N ALA A 40 -5.36 3.52 6.46
CA ALA A 40 -5.74 4.46 5.41
C ALA A 40 -6.26 3.75 4.16
N GLN A 41 -7.26 4.34 3.52
CA GLN A 41 -7.93 3.78 2.35
C GLN A 41 -8.18 4.85 1.29
N ALA A 42 -7.81 4.52 0.04
CA ALA A 42 -8.08 5.34 -1.14
C ALA A 42 -7.58 6.79 -1.03
N TYR A 43 -6.43 7.00 -0.39
CA TYR A 43 -5.77 8.29 -0.37
C TYR A 43 -5.25 8.64 -1.77
N GLU A 44 -5.23 9.93 -2.10
CA GLU A 44 -4.70 10.41 -3.37
C GLU A 44 -3.20 10.16 -3.43
N CYS A 45 -2.74 9.55 -4.53
CA CYS A 45 -1.33 9.34 -4.79
C CYS A 45 -0.71 10.60 -5.39
N ASP A 46 0.35 11.11 -4.77
CA ASP A 46 1.07 12.30 -5.26
C ASP A 46 1.77 12.07 -6.62
N GLU A 47 2.07 10.81 -6.98
CA GLU A 47 2.76 10.47 -8.22
C GLU A 47 1.82 10.22 -9.41
N CYS A 48 0.75 9.44 -9.22
CA CYS A 48 -0.17 9.07 -10.31
C CYS A 48 -1.53 9.77 -10.26
N GLY A 49 -1.83 10.50 -9.18
CA GLY A 49 -3.12 11.17 -8.96
C GLY A 49 -4.31 10.23 -8.72
N ALA A 50 -4.08 8.92 -8.65
CA ALA A 50 -5.16 7.96 -8.38
C ALA A 50 -5.47 7.90 -6.87
N PRO A 51 -6.75 7.81 -6.46
CA PRO A 51 -7.16 7.56 -5.08
C PRO A 51 -6.94 6.09 -4.72
N ALA A 52 -5.68 5.68 -4.69
CA ALA A 52 -5.26 4.28 -4.60
C ALA A 52 -4.12 4.06 -3.61
N VAL A 53 -3.85 5.02 -2.72
CA VAL A 53 -2.92 4.83 -1.59
C VAL A 53 -3.65 4.18 -0.43
N TYR A 54 -3.05 3.13 0.11
CA TYR A 54 -3.58 2.36 1.23
C TYR A 54 -2.50 2.16 2.29
N GLY A 55 -2.93 2.13 3.55
CA GLY A 55 -2.06 1.88 4.68
C GLY A 55 -1.63 0.41 4.76
N PRO A 56 -0.47 0.14 5.39
CA PRO A 56 0.11 -1.20 5.48
C PRO A 56 -0.81 -2.24 6.12
N HIS A 57 -1.55 -1.86 7.16
CA HIS A 57 -2.45 -2.77 7.86
C HIS A 57 -3.68 -3.11 7.00
N TRP A 58 -4.19 -2.13 6.23
CA TRP A 58 -5.23 -2.40 5.25
C TRP A 58 -4.75 -3.37 4.15
N ILE A 59 -3.54 -3.15 3.62
CA ILE A 59 -2.94 -4.01 2.58
C ILE A 59 -2.77 -5.44 3.09
N ALA A 60 -2.37 -5.61 4.35
CA ALA A 60 -2.28 -6.92 5.01
C ALA A 60 -3.66 -7.59 5.12
N ILE A 61 -4.69 -6.88 5.59
CA ILE A 61 -6.06 -7.41 5.70
C ILE A 61 -6.64 -7.77 4.32
N ALA A 62 -6.31 -6.99 3.29
CA ALA A 62 -6.73 -7.25 1.92
C ALA A 62 -6.03 -8.45 1.26
N GLY A 63 -5.04 -9.06 1.92
CA GLY A 63 -4.29 -10.21 1.39
C GLY A 63 -3.39 -9.84 0.21
N LEU A 64 -2.97 -8.57 0.12
CA LEU A 64 -2.09 -8.06 -0.93
C LEU A 64 -0.62 -8.15 -0.53
N PHE A 65 -0.29 -9.14 0.31
CA PHE A 65 1.07 -9.47 0.71
C PHE A 65 1.48 -10.85 0.17
N ALA A 66 2.78 -11.08 0.06
CA ALA A 66 3.34 -12.38 -0.29
C ALA A 66 4.14 -12.96 0.89
N GLU A 67 3.91 -14.25 1.21
CA GLU A 67 4.72 -15.01 2.15
C GLU A 67 5.88 -15.69 1.39
N GLY A 68 7.11 -15.19 1.53
CA GLY A 68 8.31 -15.74 0.88
C GLY A 68 8.69 -15.04 -0.44
N GLU A 69 9.99 -15.13 -0.77
CA GLU A 69 10.73 -14.33 -1.77
C GLU A 69 9.96 -13.99 -3.06
N ALA A 70 10.00 -12.69 -3.41
CA ALA A 70 9.43 -12.10 -4.62
C ALA A 70 10.12 -12.55 -5.92
#